data_AF-A0A5D3BVH2-F1
#
_entry.id   AF-A0A5D3BVH2-F1
#
_cell.length_a   1.000
_cell.length_b   1.000
_cell.length_c   1.000
_cell.angle_alpha   90.00
_cell.angle_beta   90.00
_cell.angle_gamma   90.00
#
_symmetry.space_group_name_H-M   'P 1'
#
loop_
_entity.id
_entity.type
_entity.pdbx_description
1 polymer ?
#
loop_
_entity_poly.entity_id
_entity_poly.type
_entity_poly.pdbx_seq_one_letter_code
_entity_poly.pdbx_strand_id
1 'polypeptide(L)'
;MDRRTFAILCQLLRTVVGLSLIEIVEIEEMVAMFLHVLAHDVKDNVIQRKIVRSGETVSQHFSLVLLAVLRPHDELIKKPVSVTNNCTDQRWKCFENCLGALDETYIKVNVLVTNRPTFRMHKGEIATNVPGVCDTKEDFIYVLVG
;
A
#
# COMPACT_ATOMS: atom_id res chain seq x y z
N MET A 1 2.60 -13.22 -4.13
CA MET A 1 2.21 -12.59 -5.41
C MET A 1 2.67 -13.48 -6.55
N ASP A 2 1.84 -13.70 -7.57
CA ASP A 2 2.24 -14.48 -8.75
C ASP A 2 3.07 -13.64 -9.75
N ARG A 3 3.70 -14.31 -10.71
CA ARG A 3 4.60 -13.69 -11.69
C ARG A 3 3.91 -12.68 -12.61
N ARG A 4 2.64 -12.91 -12.96
CA ARG A 4 1.90 -12.01 -13.87
C ARG A 4 1.57 -10.72 -13.16
N THR A 5 1.10 -10.80 -11.92
CA THR A 5 0.82 -9.61 -11.09
C THR A 5 2.11 -8.81 -10.84
N PHE A 6 3.24 -9.48 -10.61
CA PHE A 6 4.54 -8.83 -10.50
C PHE A 6 4.92 -8.04 -11.76
N ALA A 7 4.77 -8.65 -12.93
CA ALA A 7 5.09 -8.00 -14.20
C ALA A 7 4.19 -6.78 -14.46
N ILE A 8 2.90 -6.88 -14.15
CA ILE A 8 1.95 -5.76 -14.28
C ILE A 8 2.36 -4.60 -13.36
N LEU A 9 2.73 -4.89 -12.11
CA LEU A 9 3.19 -3.87 -11.17
C LEU A 9 4.46 -3.17 -11.68
N CYS A 10 5.46 -3.93 -12.14
CA CYS A 10 6.69 -3.35 -12.69
C CYS A 10 6.40 -2.49 -13.93
N GLN A 11 5.50 -2.94 -14.80
CA GLN A 11 5.10 -2.19 -15.98
C GLN A 11 4.39 -0.89 -15.61
N LEU A 12 3.45 -0.92 -14.65
CA LEU A 12 2.74 0.25 -14.16
C LEU A 12 3.71 1.28 -13.56
N LEU A 13 4.65 0.83 -12.72
CA LEU A 13 5.66 1.71 -12.11
C LEU A 13 6.60 2.30 -13.17
N ARG A 14 6.92 1.55 -14.23
CA ARG A 14 7.71 2.04 -15.37
C ARG A 14 6.95 3.10 -16.17
N THR A 15 5.66 2.89 -16.46
CA THR A 15 4.87 3.77 -17.35
C THR A 15 4.29 4.99 -16.66
N VAL A 16 3.78 4.85 -15.43
CA VAL A 16 3.02 5.91 -14.73
C VAL A 16 3.95 6.85 -13.97
N VAL A 17 5.05 6.32 -13.43
CA VAL A 17 5.96 7.11 -12.57
C VAL A 17 7.18 7.58 -13.34
N GLY A 18 7.52 6.90 -14.45
CA GLY A 18 8.73 7.18 -15.19
C GLY A 18 9.98 6.83 -14.39
N LEU A 19 9.92 5.77 -13.57
CA LEU A 19 11.10 5.16 -12.97
C LEU A 19 12.04 4.73 -14.10
N SER A 20 12.94 5.63 -14.51
CA SER A 20 13.97 5.35 -15.48
C SER A 20 15.08 4.53 -14.82
N LEU A 21 15.71 3.67 -15.61
CA LEU A 21 16.86 2.88 -15.21
C LEU A 21 17.90 3.78 -14.54
N ILE A 22 18.12 3.61 -13.24
CA ILE A 22 19.35 4.08 -12.61
C ILE A 22 20.41 3.06 -13.00
N GLU A 23 20.95 3.26 -14.21
CA GLU A 23 22.09 2.67 -14.97
C GLU A 23 22.64 1.26 -14.68
N ILE A 24 22.26 0.52 -13.63
CA ILE A 24 22.85 -0.76 -13.21
C ILE A 24 21.79 -1.74 -12.63
N VAL A 25 20.59 -1.27 -12.28
CA VAL A 25 19.57 -2.09 -11.58
C VAL A 25 18.27 -2.14 -12.37
N GLU A 26 17.79 -3.34 -12.69
CA GLU A 26 16.49 -3.54 -13.33
C GLU A 26 15.36 -3.12 -12.35
N ILE A 27 14.30 -2.47 -12.85
CA ILE A 27 13.15 -2.03 -12.04
C ILE A 27 12.57 -3.21 -11.24
N GLU A 28 12.62 -4.38 -11.84
CA GLU A 28 12.27 -5.66 -11.30
C GLU A 28 13.06 -5.98 -10.00
N GLU A 29 14.37 -5.71 -9.94
CA GLU A 29 15.19 -5.87 -8.73
C GLU A 29 14.75 -4.86 -7.64
N MET A 30 14.49 -3.60 -8.02
CA MET A 30 14.01 -2.57 -7.08
C MET A 30 12.65 -2.91 -6.47
N VAL A 31 11.69 -3.31 -7.30
CA VAL A 31 10.34 -3.70 -6.88
C VAL A 31 10.40 -4.99 -6.04
N ALA A 32 11.24 -5.95 -6.42
CA ALA A 32 11.45 -7.16 -5.63
C ALA A 32 12.03 -6.86 -4.25
N MET A 33 13.02 -5.96 -4.15
CA MET A 33 13.56 -5.48 -2.87
C MET A 33 12.47 -4.86 -1.99
N PHE A 34 11.72 -3.91 -2.56
CA PHE A 34 10.64 -3.23 -1.87
C PHE A 34 9.59 -4.21 -1.34
N LEU A 35 9.10 -5.11 -2.19
CA LEU A 35 8.14 -6.14 -1.79
C LEU A 35 8.72 -7.11 -0.75
N HIS A 36 10.02 -7.41 -0.80
CA HIS A 36 10.66 -8.27 0.19
C HIS A 36 10.73 -7.62 1.57
N VAL A 37 11.03 -6.30 1.64
CA VAL A 37 10.94 -5.53 2.89
C VAL A 37 9.53 -5.64 3.46
N LEU A 38 8.52 -5.31 2.64
CA LEU A 38 7.13 -5.23 3.10
C LEU A 38 6.55 -6.59 3.49
N ALA A 39 6.80 -7.64 2.69
CA ALA A 39 6.20 -8.95 2.91
C ALA A 39 6.75 -9.67 4.15
N HIS A 40 7.99 -9.35 4.55
CA HIS A 40 8.66 -10.03 5.65
C HIS A 40 8.91 -9.13 6.87
N ASP A 41 8.54 -7.85 6.81
CA ASP A 41 8.83 -6.84 7.84
C ASP A 41 10.33 -6.86 8.24
N VAL A 42 11.20 -6.96 7.23
CA VAL A 42 12.66 -7.06 7.44
C VAL A 42 13.33 -5.73 7.21
N LYS A 43 14.33 -5.43 8.03
CA LYS A 43 15.17 -4.24 7.86
C LYS A 43 16.08 -4.37 6.63
N ASP A 44 16.49 -3.24 6.07
CA ASP A 44 17.38 -3.15 4.91
C ASP A 44 18.65 -4.00 5.04
N ASN A 45 19.17 -4.18 6.26
CA ASN A 45 20.36 -5.00 6.53
C ASN A 45 20.18 -6.50 6.20
N VAL A 46 18.95 -7.01 6.21
CA VAL A 46 18.64 -8.39 5.79
C VAL A 46 18.67 -8.49 4.26
N ILE A 47 18.23 -7.45 3.57
CA ILE A 47 18.22 -7.38 2.10
C ILE A 47 19.63 -7.20 1.54
N GLN A 48 20.45 -6.37 2.19
CA GLN A 48 21.87 -6.19 1.86
C GLN A 48 22.60 -7.53 1.72
N ARG A 49 22.33 -8.48 2.63
CA ARG A 49 22.95 -9.81 2.63
C ARG A 49 22.41 -10.75 1.54
N LYS A 50 21.14 -10.57 1.13
CA LYS A 50 20.51 -11.42 0.11
C LYS A 50 20.81 -10.99 -1.32
N ILE A 51 20.92 -9.69 -1.55
CA ILE A 51 21.02 -9.11 -2.91
C ILE A 51 22.41 -8.51 -3.16
N VAL A 52 23.30 -8.53 -2.16
CA VAL A 52 24.70 -8.08 -2.26
C VAL A 52 24.79 -6.63 -2.75
N ARG A 53 23.97 -5.76 -2.17
CA ARG A 53 23.96 -4.30 -2.40
C ARG A 53 24.25 -3.57 -1.10
N SER A 54 24.79 -2.35 -1.21
CA SER A 54 25.00 -1.50 -0.03
C SER A 54 23.66 -1.11 0.61
N GLY A 55 23.67 -0.80 1.91
CA GLY A 55 22.46 -0.37 2.60
C GLY A 55 21.85 0.91 2.08
N GLU A 56 22.71 1.84 1.66
CA GLU A 56 22.31 3.08 1.02
C GLU A 56 21.54 2.81 -0.28
N THR A 57 22.04 1.90 -1.13
CA THR A 57 21.36 1.51 -2.36
C THR A 57 19.99 0.87 -2.10
N VAL A 58 19.88 -0.01 -1.08
CA VAL A 58 18.59 -0.60 -0.69
C VAL A 58 17.61 0.49 -0.24
N SER A 59 18.05 1.43 0.61
CA SER A 59 17.21 2.51 1.14
C SER A 59 16.78 3.50 0.05
N GLN A 60 17.68 3.84 -0.88
CA GLN A 60 17.36 4.68 -2.04
C GLN A 60 16.31 4.00 -2.93
N HIS A 61 16.52 2.73 -3.30
CA HIS A 61 15.55 2.01 -4.12
C HIS A 61 14.20 1.85 -3.43
N PHE A 62 14.19 1.53 -2.13
CA PHE A 62 12.96 1.46 -1.36
C PHE A 62 12.20 2.79 -1.39
N SER A 63 12.90 3.90 -1.16
CA SER A 63 12.31 5.25 -1.16
C SER A 63 11.76 5.63 -2.54
N LEU A 64 12.48 5.30 -3.61
CA LEU A 64 12.05 5.55 -4.98
C LEU A 64 10.79 4.74 -5.34
N VAL A 65 10.76 3.45 -5.02
CA VAL A 65 9.59 2.60 -5.26
C VAL A 65 8.41 3.04 -4.38
N LEU A 66 8.65 3.44 -3.13
CA LEU A 66 7.61 3.98 -2.26
C LEU A 66 6.95 5.23 -2.87
N LEU A 67 7.75 6.21 -3.28
CA LEU A 67 7.24 7.43 -3.93
C LEU A 67 6.50 7.09 -5.23
N ALA A 68 7.01 6.12 -5.97
CA ALA A 68 6.39 5.65 -7.20
C ALA A 68 5.01 5.05 -6.96
N VAL A 69 4.86 4.21 -5.93
CA VAL A 69 3.57 3.59 -5.57
C VAL A 69 2.57 4.63 -5.05
N LEU A 70 3.04 5.68 -4.37
CA LEU A 70 2.18 6.75 -3.84
C LEU A 70 1.74 7.76 -4.91
N ARG A 71 2.49 7.92 -6.00
CA ARG A 71 2.20 8.90 -7.06
C ARG A 71 0.86 8.68 -7.77
N PRO A 72 0.47 7.45 -8.18
CA PRO A 72 -0.83 7.19 -8.80
C PRO A 72 -1.96 7.02 -7.77
N HIS A 73 -1.80 7.48 -6.53
CA HIS A 73 -2.83 7.36 -5.50
C HIS A 73 -4.20 7.89 -5.98
N ASP A 74 -4.22 9.00 -6.72
CA ASP A 74 -5.45 9.57 -7.30
C ASP A 74 -6.06 8.72 -8.43
N GLU A 75 -5.29 7.81 -9.03
CA GLU A 75 -5.78 6.84 -10.01
C GLU A 75 -6.26 5.53 -9.35
N LEU A 76 -5.62 5.16 -8.24
CA LEU A 76 -5.92 3.95 -7.46
C LEU A 76 -7.15 4.14 -6.58
N ILE A 77 -7.36 5.33 -6.02
CA ILE A 77 -8.56 5.66 -5.27
C ILE A 77 -9.67 6.12 -6.22
N LYS A 78 -10.79 5.39 -6.22
CA LYS A 78 -11.94 5.72 -7.05
C LYS A 78 -12.66 6.95 -6.50
N LYS A 79 -13.24 7.73 -7.41
CA LYS A 79 -14.18 8.78 -7.01
C LYS A 79 -15.43 8.15 -6.41
N PRO A 80 -15.90 8.61 -5.24
CA PRO A 80 -17.05 8.03 -4.59
C PRO A 80 -18.31 8.27 -5.44
N VAL A 81 -19.10 7.21 -5.62
CA VAL A 81 -20.41 7.26 -6.26
C VAL A 81 -21.41 6.70 -5.27
N SER A 82 -22.48 7.45 -5.01
CA SER A 82 -23.52 6.99 -4.10
C SER A 82 -24.31 5.83 -4.71
N VAL A 83 -24.75 4.93 -3.85
CA VAL A 83 -25.74 3.91 -4.21
C VAL A 83 -27.02 4.59 -4.65
N THR A 84 -27.45 4.29 -5.87
CA THR A 84 -28.66 4.88 -6.45
C THR A 84 -29.91 4.12 -6.01
N ASN A 85 -31.07 4.79 -6.02
CA ASN A 85 -32.38 4.21 -5.67
C ASN A 85 -32.79 2.98 -6.52
N ASN A 86 -32.21 2.88 -7.71
CA ASN A 86 -32.39 1.83 -8.70
C ASN A 86 -31.23 0.82 -8.70
N CYS A 87 -30.45 0.74 -7.62
CA CYS A 87 -29.42 -0.27 -7.43
C CYS A 87 -30.03 -1.69 -7.55
N THR A 88 -29.50 -2.48 -8.47
CA THR A 88 -29.91 -3.86 -8.73
C THR A 88 -29.22 -4.85 -7.81
N ASP A 89 -28.10 -4.46 -7.19
CA ASP A 89 -27.39 -5.31 -6.24
C ASP A 89 -28.17 -5.39 -4.91
N GLN A 90 -28.65 -6.59 -4.60
CA GLN A 90 -29.45 -6.85 -3.42
C GLN A 90 -28.69 -6.63 -2.11
N ARG A 91 -27.35 -6.70 -2.11
CA ARG A 91 -26.52 -6.37 -0.95
C ARG A 91 -26.57 -4.87 -0.62
N TRP A 92 -26.63 -4.03 -1.67
CA TRP A 92 -26.51 -2.58 -1.56
C TRP A 92 -27.85 -1.84 -1.62
N LYS A 93 -28.92 -2.50 -2.07
CA LYS A 93 -30.24 -1.89 -2.28
C LYS A 93 -30.81 -1.16 -1.05
N CYS A 94 -30.51 -1.62 0.16
CA CYS A 94 -30.97 -1.00 1.40
C CYS A 94 -30.11 0.21 1.85
N PHE A 95 -29.02 0.51 1.16
CA PHE A 95 -28.02 1.52 1.49
C PHE A 95 -28.07 2.69 0.51
N GLU A 96 -29.27 3.11 0.10
CA GLU A 96 -29.46 4.26 -0.79
C GLU A 96 -28.75 5.51 -0.24
N ASN A 97 -28.06 6.24 -1.11
CA ASN A 97 -27.23 7.41 -0.78
C ASN A 97 -25.95 7.11 0.03
N CYS A 98 -25.66 5.87 0.39
CA CYS A 98 -24.35 5.52 0.96
C CYS A 98 -23.27 5.54 -0.13
N LEU A 99 -22.04 5.91 0.26
CA LEU A 99 -20.89 5.95 -0.66
C LEU A 99 -20.16 4.61 -0.75
N GLY A 100 -20.29 3.76 0.26
CA GLY A 100 -19.53 2.53 0.39
C GLY A 100 -19.63 1.91 1.77
N ALA A 101 -18.88 0.84 1.97
CA ALA A 101 -18.71 0.16 3.25
C ALA A 101 -17.44 0.66 3.92
N LEU A 102 -17.55 1.08 5.17
CA LEU A 102 -16.42 1.45 6.01
C LEU A 102 -15.97 0.20 6.79
N ASP A 103 -14.67 -0.09 6.76
CA ASP A 103 -14.05 -1.08 7.62
C ASP A 103 -12.71 -0.57 8.15
N GLU A 104 -12.26 -1.12 9.27
CA GLU A 104 -11.00 -0.76 9.92
C GLU A 104 -10.05 -1.96 9.93
N THR A 105 -8.82 -1.73 9.47
CA THR A 105 -7.74 -2.72 9.62
C THR A 105 -6.73 -2.25 10.65
N TYR A 106 -6.38 -3.16 11.57
CA TYR A 106 -5.34 -2.97 12.56
C TYR A 106 -3.98 -3.30 11.97
N ILE A 107 -3.12 -2.28 11.79
CA ILE A 107 -1.77 -2.47 11.28
C ILE A 107 -0.77 -2.29 12.42
N LYS A 108 0.06 -3.32 12.67
CA LYS A 108 1.14 -3.22 13.66
C LYS A 108 2.17 -2.20 13.19
N VAL A 109 2.59 -1.32 14.09
CA VAL A 109 3.54 -0.25 13.76
C VAL A 109 4.79 -0.35 14.64
N ASN A 110 5.94 -0.03 14.04
CA ASN A 110 7.20 0.08 14.75
C ASN A 110 7.53 1.55 14.98
N VAL A 111 7.40 1.98 16.24
CA VAL A 111 7.62 3.38 16.63
C VAL A 111 8.62 3.50 17.78
N LEU A 112 9.25 4.66 17.88
CA LEU A 112 10.14 5.01 18.99
C LEU A 112 9.44 4.82 20.34
N VAL A 113 10.21 4.46 21.36
CA VAL A 113 9.68 4.18 22.72
C VAL A 113 8.88 5.36 23.26
N THR A 114 9.30 6.58 22.96
CA THR A 114 8.61 7.83 23.34
C THR A 114 7.22 7.95 22.74
N ASN A 115 6.98 7.38 21.56
CA ASN A 115 5.73 7.50 20.81
C ASN A 115 4.80 6.30 21.06
N ARG A 116 5.30 5.19 21.63
CA ARG A 116 4.50 4.00 21.93
C ARG A 116 3.21 4.27 22.71
N PRO A 117 3.14 5.22 23.68
CA PRO A 117 1.88 5.50 24.37
C PRO A 117 0.76 5.95 23.42
N THR A 118 1.08 6.68 22.35
CA THR A 118 0.10 7.16 21.35
C THR A 118 -0.47 6.05 20.49
N PHE A 119 0.35 5.04 20.17
CA PHE A 119 -0.03 3.89 19.32
C PHE A 119 -0.44 2.65 20.13
N ARG A 120 -0.63 2.78 21.45
CA ARG A 120 -0.98 1.66 22.31
C ARG A 120 -2.49 1.41 22.25
N MET A 121 -2.85 0.26 21.71
CA MET A 121 -4.25 -0.20 21.64
C MET A 121 -4.71 -0.83 22.96
N HIS A 122 -6.02 -1.07 23.08
CA HIS A 122 -6.63 -1.64 24.30
C HIS A 122 -5.99 -2.97 24.76
N LYS A 123 -5.52 -3.81 23.82
CA LYS A 123 -4.81 -5.08 24.11
C LYS A 123 -3.31 -4.92 24.37
N GLY A 124 -2.81 -3.69 24.47
CA GLY A 124 -1.40 -3.38 24.71
C GLY A 124 -0.48 -3.50 23.49
N GLU A 125 -1.02 -3.95 22.35
CA GLU A 125 -0.30 -3.96 21.07
C GLU A 125 -0.02 -2.53 20.59
N ILE A 126 1.11 -2.37 19.89
CA ILE A 126 1.49 -1.12 19.24
C ILE A 126 1.04 -1.19 17.77
N ALA A 127 -0.06 -0.52 17.45
CA ALA A 127 -0.72 -0.57 16.15
C ALA A 127 -1.40 0.76 15.84
N THR A 128 -1.69 1.00 14.56
CA THR A 128 -2.58 2.08 14.11
C THR A 128 -3.82 1.48 13.45
N ASN A 129 -4.95 2.17 13.59
CA ASN A 129 -6.18 1.83 12.88
C ASN A 129 -6.16 2.55 11.53
N VAL A 130 -6.32 1.78 10.46
CA VAL A 130 -6.45 2.32 9.11
C VAL A 130 -7.88 2.08 8.65
N PRO A 131 -8.78 3.07 8.79
CA PRO A 131 -10.09 3.01 8.18
C PRO A 131 -9.99 3.12 6.66
N GLY A 132 -10.68 2.23 5.98
CA GLY A 132 -10.85 2.23 4.53
C GLY A 132 -12.34 2.20 4.17
N VAL A 133 -12.70 2.89 3.10
CA VAL A 133 -14.05 2.83 2.52
C VAL A 133 -13.95 2.25 1.12
N CYS A 134 -14.75 1.22 0.86
CA CYS A 134 -14.85 0.60 -0.46
C CYS A 134 -16.23 0.83 -1.06
N ASP A 135 -16.29 1.04 -2.38
CA ASP A 135 -17.55 1.17 -3.10
C ASP A 135 -18.26 -0.20 -3.29
N THR A 136 -19.36 -0.19 -4.03
CA THR A 136 -20.14 -1.39 -4.32
C THR A 136 -19.40 -2.48 -5.10
N LYS A 137 -18.28 -2.13 -5.76
CA LYS A 137 -17.43 -3.03 -6.53
C LYS A 137 -16.19 -3.48 -5.75
N GLU A 138 -16.14 -3.13 -4.46
CA GLU A 138 -15.01 -3.41 -3.57
C GLU A 138 -13.74 -2.62 -3.95
N ASP A 139 -13.87 -1.54 -4.73
CA ASP A 139 -12.78 -0.61 -5.02
C ASP A 139 -12.64 0.42 -3.89
N PHE A 140 -11.42 0.72 -3.45
CA PHE A 140 -11.18 1.76 -2.42
C PHE A 140 -11.55 3.15 -2.94
N ILE A 141 -12.38 3.87 -2.18
CA ILE A 141 -12.75 5.27 -2.42
C ILE A 141 -12.15 6.23 -1.38
N TYR A 142 -11.69 5.69 -0.25
CA TYR A 142 -11.02 6.45 0.79
C TYR A 142 -10.16 5.53 1.66
N VAL A 143 -8.96 5.98 2.03
CA VAL A 143 -8.11 5.32 3.02
C VAL A 143 -7.51 6.40 3.89
N LEU A 144 -7.62 6.25 5.21
CA LEU A 144 -7.02 7.17 6.17
C LEU A 144 -5.99 6.41 7.00
N VAL A 145 -4.77 6.95 7.03
CA VAL A 145 -3.73 6.47 7.94
C VAL A 145 -3.76 7.35 9.19
N GLY A 146 -4.00 6.75 10.35
CA GLY A 146 -4.04 7.38 11.67
C GLY A 146 -2.67 7.53 12.32
#